data_AF-A0A2C5ZAM6-F1
#
_entry.id   AF-A0A2C5ZAM6-F1
#
_cell.length_a   1.000
_cell.length_b   1.000
_cell.length_c   1.000
_cell.angle_alpha   90.00
_cell.angle_beta   90.00
_cell.angle_gamma   90.00
#
_symmetry.space_group_name_H-M   'P 1'
#
loop_
_entity.id
_entity.type
_entity.pdbx_description
1 polymer ?
#
loop_
_entity_poly.entity_id
_entity_poly.type
_entity_poly.pdbx_seq_one_letter_code
_entity_poly.pdbx_strand_id
1 'polypeptide(L)'
;MRVSCGSIRWDHGVNTIGLAASMAARGSRWPEWNHELSQAIVHGLPDLWIVEYGEIFGENITEIATRVHTGLQRLEMRTYTPTIDWLDINTQNKTEICWPTFFDGYPDDFETFFGFLSSSLLQSVDDTPLRFMDLPPGAFSKTVPLVIEPATLDCPLWIDNIDDFIWHNQVADTTSAWFGYVSSELDRLGTRFGRLLFIMFERDYGCQSSACARWASQGTYFRPVDALHALLFIRDRLLAGQPFLVRFGNMRVVTDLFMMDLYGLLGKVPPKQPSEEPPSVAIGISTISKGPSYELDDMAVSRRKTKRSTAQQRQWGRLSWAAMDGVSITLEFASHAVCHGRACGQETVLGNHFAFETWNVRGIINAHRLMTGRSNAILGPGKLVGRYYEVEVGG
;
A
#
# COMPACT_ATOMS: atom_id res chain seq x y z
N MET A 1 -5.11 -18.67 -1.67
CA MET A 1 -4.50 -18.59 -3.02
C MET A 1 -4.39 -20.00 -3.61
N ARG A 2 -4.61 -20.21 -4.92
CA ARG A 2 -4.45 -21.55 -5.53
C ARG A 2 -3.01 -21.76 -6.03
N VAL A 3 -2.37 -22.82 -5.56
CA VAL A 3 -0.99 -23.17 -5.91
C VAL A 3 -0.92 -24.55 -6.58
N SER A 4 0.03 -24.71 -7.49
CA SER A 4 0.49 -25.99 -8.04
C SER A 4 1.83 -26.32 -7.38
N CYS A 5 2.12 -27.60 -7.16
CA CYS A 5 3.37 -28.04 -6.53
C CYS A 5 3.99 -29.21 -7.28
N GLY A 6 5.31 -29.32 -7.19
CA GLY A 6 6.09 -30.40 -7.79
C GLY A 6 7.51 -30.43 -7.23
N SER A 7 8.16 -31.59 -7.34
CA SER A 7 9.56 -31.71 -6.92
C SER A 7 10.49 -31.17 -8.00
N ILE A 8 11.48 -30.37 -7.60
CA ILE A 8 12.63 -30.04 -8.46
C ILE A 8 13.50 -31.32 -8.62
N ARG A 9 13.89 -31.67 -9.85
CA ARG A 9 14.60 -32.93 -10.15
C ARG A 9 15.55 -32.77 -11.33
N TRP A 10 16.83 -33.09 -11.16
CA TRP A 10 17.76 -33.23 -12.29
C TRP A 10 17.76 -34.68 -12.72
N ASP A 11 17.54 -34.92 -14.00
CA ASP A 11 17.84 -36.23 -14.56
C ASP A 11 19.35 -36.46 -14.46
N HIS A 12 19.73 -37.49 -13.69
CA HIS A 12 21.12 -37.84 -13.37
C HIS A 12 22.00 -38.18 -14.59
N GLY A 13 21.45 -38.13 -15.82
CA GLY A 13 22.20 -38.26 -17.07
C GLY A 13 23.12 -37.07 -17.37
N VAL A 14 22.86 -35.90 -16.77
CA VAL A 14 23.75 -34.75 -16.85
C VAL A 14 24.53 -34.67 -15.54
N ASN A 15 25.82 -35.01 -15.58
CA ASN A 15 26.73 -34.94 -14.44
C ASN A 15 27.12 -33.47 -14.12
N THR A 16 26.14 -32.56 -14.14
CA THR A 16 26.29 -31.11 -13.94
C THR A 16 26.64 -30.74 -12.51
N ILE A 17 26.25 -31.58 -11.53
CA ILE A 17 26.60 -31.45 -10.11
C ILE A 17 28.12 -31.51 -9.92
N GLY A 18 28.79 -32.41 -10.65
CA GLY A 18 30.25 -32.46 -10.70
C GLY A 18 30.87 -31.27 -11.43
N LEU A 19 30.19 -30.71 -12.44
CA LEU A 19 30.68 -29.57 -13.19
C LEU A 19 30.69 -28.30 -12.33
N ALA A 20 29.56 -27.87 -11.77
CA ALA A 20 29.47 -26.62 -10.99
C ALA A 20 30.40 -26.62 -9.76
N ALA A 21 30.45 -27.73 -9.02
CA ALA A 21 31.37 -27.89 -7.89
C ALA A 21 32.85 -27.93 -8.33
N SER A 22 33.18 -28.56 -9.47
CA SER A 22 34.54 -28.52 -10.01
C SER A 22 34.92 -27.14 -10.59
N MET A 23 33.94 -26.35 -11.05
CA MET A 23 34.12 -25.02 -11.62
C MET A 23 34.41 -23.97 -10.55
N ALA A 24 33.71 -24.02 -9.42
CA ALA A 24 34.02 -23.21 -8.24
C ALA A 24 35.45 -23.49 -7.74
N ALA A 25 35.87 -24.75 -7.77
CA ALA A 25 37.21 -25.17 -7.36
C ALA A 25 38.33 -24.80 -8.36
N ARG A 26 38.01 -24.56 -9.65
CA ARG A 26 39.00 -24.36 -10.72
C ARG A 26 39.20 -22.90 -11.15
N GLY A 27 38.48 -21.94 -10.58
CA GLY A 27 38.62 -20.52 -10.94
C GLY A 27 38.40 -20.21 -12.42
N SER A 28 37.71 -21.11 -13.14
CA SER A 28 37.48 -21.03 -14.58
C SER A 28 36.45 -19.93 -14.87
N ARG A 29 36.57 -19.26 -16.01
CA ARG A 29 35.62 -18.21 -16.41
C ARG A 29 34.25 -18.84 -16.65
N TRP A 30 33.31 -18.55 -15.75
CA TRP A 30 31.91 -18.98 -15.72
C TRP A 30 31.09 -18.85 -17.03
N PRO A 31 31.33 -17.91 -17.97
CA PRO A 31 30.47 -17.73 -19.14
C PRO A 31 30.43 -18.90 -20.14
N GLU A 32 31.47 -19.74 -20.19
CA GLU A 32 31.62 -20.75 -21.25
C GLU A 32 30.62 -21.92 -21.15
N TRP A 33 30.03 -22.13 -19.97
CA TRP A 33 29.11 -23.26 -19.71
C TRP A 33 27.68 -22.83 -19.43
N ASN A 34 27.36 -21.55 -19.63
CA ASN A 34 26.02 -21.04 -19.37
C ASN A 34 24.96 -21.72 -20.26
N HIS A 35 25.35 -22.31 -21.39
CA HIS A 35 24.42 -23.04 -22.25
C HIS A 35 24.00 -24.37 -21.61
N GLU A 36 24.94 -25.23 -21.25
CA GLU A 36 24.67 -26.52 -20.60
C GLU A 36 23.97 -26.32 -19.25
N LEU A 37 24.42 -25.34 -18.46
CA LEU A 37 23.79 -25.02 -17.18
C LEU A 37 22.36 -24.54 -17.37
N SER A 38 22.08 -23.73 -18.41
CA SER A 38 20.71 -23.28 -18.67
C SER A 38 19.76 -24.43 -19.01
N GLN A 39 20.21 -25.41 -19.80
CA GLN A 39 19.43 -26.60 -20.11
C GLN A 39 19.18 -27.43 -18.85
N ALA A 40 20.22 -27.65 -18.04
CA ALA A 40 20.11 -28.40 -16.80
C ALA A 40 19.14 -27.76 -15.80
N ILE A 41 19.15 -26.43 -15.68
CA ILE A 41 18.21 -25.71 -14.82
C ILE A 41 16.78 -25.89 -15.32
N VAL A 42 16.52 -25.72 -16.62
CA VAL A 42 15.16 -25.89 -17.20
C VAL A 42 14.65 -27.31 -17.01
N HIS A 43 15.46 -28.32 -17.30
CA HIS A 43 15.12 -29.71 -17.03
C HIS A 43 15.00 -30.03 -15.53
N GLY A 44 15.57 -29.18 -14.68
CA GLY A 44 15.48 -29.30 -13.24
C GLY A 44 14.16 -28.87 -12.65
N LEU A 45 13.51 -27.89 -13.29
CA LEU A 45 12.22 -27.38 -12.84
C LEU A 45 11.12 -28.43 -13.00
N PRO A 46 10.09 -28.42 -12.14
CA PRO A 46 8.97 -29.35 -12.28
C PRO A 46 8.32 -29.27 -13.67
N ASP A 47 8.07 -30.42 -14.30
CA ASP A 47 7.49 -30.49 -15.65
C ASP A 47 6.19 -29.68 -15.77
N LEU A 48 5.33 -29.75 -14.75
CA LEU A 48 4.08 -29.00 -14.73
C LEU A 48 4.31 -27.48 -14.70
N TRP A 49 5.35 -27.00 -13.98
CA TRP A 49 5.72 -25.58 -14.00
C TRP A 49 6.13 -25.15 -15.40
N ILE A 50 6.95 -25.96 -16.09
CA ILE A 50 7.41 -25.67 -17.46
C ILE A 50 6.23 -25.58 -18.43
N VAL A 51 5.28 -26.51 -18.32
CA VAL A 51 4.07 -26.53 -19.16
C VAL A 51 3.20 -25.30 -18.87
N GLU A 52 2.86 -25.04 -17.61
CA GLU A 52 2.01 -23.90 -17.23
C GLU A 52 2.66 -22.55 -17.59
N TYR A 53 3.97 -22.38 -17.32
CA TYR A 53 4.72 -21.21 -17.75
C TYR A 53 4.66 -21.04 -19.27
N GLY A 54 4.91 -22.11 -20.02
CA GLY A 54 4.91 -22.08 -21.47
C GLY A 54 3.54 -21.74 -22.07
N GLU A 55 2.47 -22.27 -21.49
CA GLU A 55 1.09 -21.96 -21.88
C GLU A 55 0.73 -20.49 -21.60
N ILE A 56 1.14 -19.95 -20.44
CA ILE A 56 0.79 -18.60 -20.01
C ILE A 56 1.56 -17.54 -20.81
N PHE A 57 2.84 -17.75 -21.04
CA PHE A 57 3.71 -16.76 -21.72
C PHE A 57 3.92 -17.04 -23.20
N GLY A 58 3.39 -18.15 -23.72
CA GLY A 58 3.56 -18.55 -25.12
C GLY A 58 4.99 -18.95 -25.46
N GLU A 59 5.72 -19.52 -24.50
CA GLU A 59 7.13 -19.88 -24.63
C GLU A 59 7.32 -21.39 -24.66
N ASN A 60 8.16 -21.87 -25.57
CA ASN A 60 8.60 -23.27 -25.57
C ASN A 60 9.84 -23.49 -24.69
N ILE A 61 10.19 -24.75 -24.42
CA ILE A 61 11.32 -25.11 -23.55
C ILE A 61 12.66 -24.49 -24.00
N THR A 62 12.89 -24.30 -25.30
CA THR A 62 14.11 -23.67 -25.83
C THR A 62 14.15 -22.17 -25.55
N GLU A 63 13.00 -21.49 -25.61
CA GLU A 63 12.87 -20.07 -25.25
C GLU A 63 13.08 -19.87 -23.75
N ILE A 64 12.52 -20.76 -22.92
CA ILE A 64 12.75 -20.77 -21.46
C ILE A 64 14.24 -20.96 -21.17
N ALA A 65 14.91 -21.93 -21.82
CA ALA A 65 16.36 -22.13 -21.66
C ALA A 65 17.17 -20.91 -22.09
N THR A 66 16.74 -20.20 -23.14
CA THR A 66 17.36 -18.95 -23.58
C THR A 66 17.20 -17.84 -22.54
N ARG A 67 16.05 -17.75 -21.87
CA ARG A 67 15.85 -16.81 -20.75
C ARG A 67 16.72 -17.15 -19.55
N VAL A 68 16.81 -18.43 -19.18
CA VAL A 68 17.72 -18.90 -18.13
C VAL A 68 19.17 -18.54 -18.47
N HIS A 69 19.61 -18.83 -19.69
CA HIS A 69 20.96 -18.49 -20.16
C HIS A 69 21.25 -16.98 -20.05
N THR A 70 20.34 -16.16 -20.55
CA THR A 70 20.45 -14.69 -20.47
C THR A 70 20.42 -14.21 -19.02
N GLY A 71 19.61 -14.83 -18.18
CA GLY A 71 19.56 -14.58 -16.74
C GLY A 71 20.89 -14.85 -16.06
N LEU A 72 21.53 -16.00 -16.35
CA LEU A 72 22.83 -16.38 -15.81
C LEU A 72 23.91 -15.34 -16.15
N GLN A 73 23.88 -14.81 -17.38
CA GLN A 73 24.82 -13.77 -17.82
C GLN A 73 24.63 -12.42 -17.09
N ARG A 74 23.43 -12.15 -16.58
CA ARG A 74 23.07 -10.88 -15.93
C ARG A 74 23.16 -10.94 -14.40
N LEU A 75 23.24 -12.12 -13.81
CA LEU A 75 23.37 -12.26 -12.36
C LEU A 75 24.72 -11.73 -11.88
N GLU A 76 24.69 -10.88 -10.86
CA GLU A 76 25.89 -10.46 -10.16
C GLU A 76 26.46 -11.63 -9.35
N MET A 77 27.78 -11.69 -9.16
CA MET A 77 28.43 -12.79 -8.43
C MET A 77 27.83 -13.05 -7.03
N ARG A 78 27.43 -11.99 -6.32
CA ARG A 78 26.81 -12.11 -4.98
C ARG A 78 25.45 -12.82 -4.98
N THR A 79 24.76 -12.85 -6.12
CA THR A 79 23.48 -13.54 -6.32
C THR A 79 23.62 -14.83 -7.13
N TYR A 80 24.61 -14.89 -8.02
CA TYR A 80 24.87 -16.04 -8.88
C TYR A 80 25.15 -17.30 -8.06
N THR A 81 26.19 -17.28 -7.23
CA THR A 81 26.60 -18.47 -6.45
C THR A 81 25.47 -18.98 -5.55
N PRO A 82 24.82 -18.14 -4.72
CA PRO A 82 23.72 -18.61 -3.89
C PRO A 82 22.53 -19.16 -4.69
N THR A 83 22.23 -18.60 -5.88
CA THR A 83 21.14 -19.11 -6.73
C THR A 83 21.47 -20.50 -7.28
N ILE A 84 22.70 -20.72 -7.74
CA ILE A 84 23.13 -22.02 -8.25
C ILE A 84 23.22 -23.05 -7.12
N ASP A 85 23.79 -22.68 -5.97
CA ASP A 85 23.87 -23.55 -4.79
C ASP A 85 22.47 -23.95 -4.33
N TRP A 86 21.52 -23.00 -4.31
CA TRP A 86 20.13 -23.29 -3.98
C TRP A 86 19.52 -24.31 -4.94
N LEU A 87 19.68 -24.12 -6.25
CA LEU A 87 19.16 -25.04 -7.26
C LEU A 87 19.76 -26.44 -7.11
N ASP A 88 21.08 -26.54 -6.90
CA ASP A 88 21.78 -27.81 -6.71
C ASP A 88 21.29 -28.55 -5.46
N ILE A 89 21.30 -27.89 -4.30
CA ILE A 89 20.86 -28.47 -3.03
C ILE A 89 19.40 -28.93 -3.11
N ASN A 90 18.51 -28.07 -3.61
CA ASN A 90 17.08 -28.38 -3.63
C ASN A 90 16.77 -29.50 -4.62
N THR A 91 17.51 -29.59 -5.72
CA THR A 91 17.46 -30.70 -6.68
C THR A 91 17.92 -32.02 -6.05
N GLN A 92 19.08 -32.02 -5.39
CA GLN A 92 19.60 -33.23 -4.72
C GLN A 92 18.61 -33.75 -3.67
N ASN A 93 17.98 -32.84 -2.95
CA ASN A 93 16.97 -33.16 -1.93
C ASN A 93 15.60 -33.49 -2.51
N LYS A 94 15.39 -33.33 -3.83
CA LYS A 94 14.08 -33.45 -4.50
C LYS A 94 13.01 -32.61 -3.81
N THR A 95 13.39 -31.40 -3.43
CA THR A 95 12.56 -30.50 -2.62
C THR A 95 11.26 -30.21 -3.36
N GLU A 96 10.14 -30.29 -2.66
CA GLU A 96 8.86 -29.86 -3.21
C GLU A 96 8.82 -28.34 -3.22
N ILE A 97 8.57 -27.78 -4.40
CA ILE A 97 8.36 -26.36 -4.61
C ILE A 97 6.94 -26.15 -5.12
N CYS A 98 6.32 -25.05 -4.72
CA CYS A 98 5.00 -24.64 -5.18
C CYS A 98 5.10 -23.35 -5.98
N TRP A 99 4.05 -23.03 -6.73
CA TRP A 99 3.93 -21.79 -7.49
C TRP A 99 2.46 -21.42 -7.68
N PRO A 100 2.14 -20.14 -7.93
CA PRO A 100 0.78 -19.71 -8.25
C PRO A 100 0.25 -20.42 -9.50
N THR A 101 -0.97 -20.96 -9.45
CA THR A 101 -1.66 -21.46 -10.67
C THR A 101 -1.94 -20.35 -11.69
N PHE A 102 -2.00 -19.10 -11.20
CA PHE A 102 -2.06 -17.90 -12.01
C PHE A 102 -0.90 -17.02 -11.57
N PHE A 103 0.13 -16.88 -12.41
CA PHE A 103 1.23 -15.97 -12.13
C PHE A 103 0.67 -14.56 -11.98
N ASP A 104 0.96 -13.94 -10.85
CA ASP A 104 0.50 -12.59 -10.57
C ASP A 104 1.39 -11.54 -11.24
N GLY A 105 2.14 -11.88 -12.31
CA GLY A 105 3.12 -11.02 -12.99
C GLY A 105 3.84 -11.65 -14.19
N TYR A 106 4.72 -10.87 -14.83
CA TYR A 106 5.47 -11.25 -16.03
C TYR A 106 6.98 -11.36 -15.74
N PRO A 107 7.74 -12.16 -16.53
CA PRO A 107 9.20 -12.20 -16.41
C PRO A 107 9.87 -10.82 -16.51
N ASP A 108 9.34 -9.95 -17.37
CA ASP A 108 9.91 -8.62 -17.63
C ASP A 108 9.63 -7.60 -16.53
N ASP A 109 8.81 -7.96 -15.53
CA ASP A 109 8.64 -7.18 -14.30
C ASP A 109 9.93 -7.16 -13.46
N PHE A 110 10.88 -8.05 -13.74
CA PHE A 110 12.14 -8.20 -13.03
C PHE A 110 13.36 -7.83 -13.89
N GLU A 111 14.47 -7.43 -13.27
CA GLU A 111 15.72 -7.16 -13.99
C GLU A 111 16.32 -8.43 -14.62
N THR A 112 16.05 -9.60 -14.04
CA THR A 112 16.54 -10.90 -14.51
C THR A 112 15.46 -11.97 -14.40
N PHE A 113 15.57 -13.00 -15.25
CA PHE A 113 14.68 -14.17 -15.20
C PHE A 113 14.72 -14.90 -13.85
N PHE A 114 15.89 -14.97 -13.20
CA PHE A 114 16.00 -15.56 -11.87
C PHE A 114 15.30 -14.73 -10.78
N GLY A 115 15.18 -13.41 -10.98
CA GLY A 115 14.36 -12.58 -10.11
C GLY A 115 12.87 -12.91 -10.22
N PHE A 116 12.39 -13.15 -11.44
CA PHE A 116 11.05 -13.66 -11.67
C PHE A 116 10.87 -15.05 -11.06
N LEU A 117 11.81 -15.97 -11.30
CA LEU A 117 11.77 -17.33 -10.77
C LEU A 117 11.71 -17.31 -9.23
N SER A 118 12.57 -16.54 -8.56
CA SER A 118 12.56 -16.48 -7.09
C SER A 118 11.31 -15.86 -6.49
N SER A 119 10.61 -15.00 -7.24
CA SER A 119 9.28 -14.51 -6.83
C SER A 119 8.17 -15.54 -7.06
N SER A 120 8.34 -16.42 -8.03
CA SER A 120 7.33 -17.41 -8.46
C SER A 120 7.37 -18.70 -7.64
N LEU A 121 8.55 -19.08 -7.15
CA LEU A 121 8.74 -20.30 -6.37
C LEU A 121 8.41 -20.05 -4.89
N LEU A 122 7.52 -20.88 -4.36
CA LEU A 122 6.97 -20.82 -3.03
C LEU A 122 7.28 -22.11 -2.26
N GLN A 123 7.43 -22.00 -0.95
CA GLN A 123 7.50 -23.15 -0.06
C GLN A 123 6.14 -23.89 -0.03
N SER A 124 6.18 -25.20 0.13
CA SER A 124 4.99 -26.05 0.34
C SER A 124 4.51 -25.93 1.80
N VAL A 125 3.93 -24.77 2.15
CA VAL A 125 3.50 -24.43 3.51
C VAL A 125 2.22 -23.61 3.47
N ASP A 126 1.21 -24.04 4.24
CA ASP A 126 -0.07 -23.41 4.57
C ASP A 126 -0.71 -22.49 3.49
N ASP A 127 -1.61 -21.59 3.89
CA ASP A 127 -2.38 -20.71 2.99
C ASP A 127 -1.62 -19.44 2.57
N THR A 128 -0.50 -19.14 3.23
CA THR A 128 0.31 -17.94 2.99
C THR A 128 1.46 -18.26 2.04
N PRO A 129 1.62 -17.53 0.92
CA PRO A 129 2.70 -17.80 -0.01
C PRO A 129 4.04 -17.37 0.58
N LEU A 130 4.83 -18.32 1.08
CA LEU A 130 6.16 -18.05 1.64
C LEU A 130 7.25 -18.29 0.61
N ARG A 131 8.23 -17.38 0.52
CA ARG A 131 9.40 -17.57 -0.36
C ARG A 131 10.46 -18.44 0.27
N PHE A 132 11.34 -18.99 -0.55
CA PHE A 132 12.60 -19.57 -0.09
C PHE A 132 13.56 -18.45 0.35
N MET A 133 13.93 -18.44 1.63
CA MET A 133 14.76 -17.37 2.19
C MET A 133 16.22 -17.44 1.72
N ASP A 134 16.66 -18.65 1.41
CA ASP A 134 17.96 -19.03 0.87
C ASP A 134 18.08 -18.84 -0.65
N LEU A 135 16.96 -18.66 -1.36
CA LEU A 135 16.95 -18.24 -2.76
C LEU A 135 16.98 -16.71 -2.83
N PRO A 136 18.02 -16.08 -3.46
CA PRO A 136 18.11 -14.63 -3.52
C PRO A 136 16.90 -14.00 -4.22
N PRO A 137 16.29 -12.97 -3.63
CA PRO A 137 15.14 -12.32 -4.24
C PRO A 137 15.58 -11.45 -5.44
N GLY A 138 14.72 -11.39 -6.45
CA GLY A 138 14.89 -10.52 -7.61
C GLY A 138 14.75 -9.02 -7.28
N ALA A 139 15.39 -8.20 -8.11
CA ALA A 139 15.06 -6.78 -8.23
C ALA A 139 13.99 -6.59 -9.31
N PHE A 140 13.03 -5.69 -9.05
CA PHE A 140 12.09 -5.27 -10.08
C PHE A 140 12.76 -4.45 -11.17
N SER A 141 12.24 -4.60 -12.38
CA SER A 141 12.66 -3.84 -13.54
C SER A 141 12.49 -2.35 -13.31
N LYS A 142 13.55 -1.59 -13.60
CA LYS A 142 13.51 -0.12 -13.57
C LYS A 142 12.96 0.47 -14.87
N THR A 143 12.74 -0.37 -15.88
CA THR A 143 12.33 0.04 -17.23
C THR A 143 10.92 -0.41 -17.59
N VAL A 144 10.28 -1.23 -16.75
CA VAL A 144 8.91 -1.73 -16.91
C VAL A 144 8.12 -1.30 -15.66
N PRO A 145 6.95 -0.67 -15.82
CA PRO A 145 6.14 -0.32 -14.67
C PRO A 145 5.34 -1.55 -14.23
N LEU A 146 5.23 -1.79 -12.93
CA LEU A 146 4.41 -2.88 -12.42
C LEU A 146 2.95 -2.44 -12.39
N VAL A 147 2.12 -3.15 -13.13
CA VAL A 147 0.66 -3.01 -13.04
C VAL A 147 0.14 -4.06 -12.08
N ILE A 148 -0.53 -3.60 -11.03
CA ILE A 148 -1.21 -4.44 -10.06
C ILE A 148 -2.70 -4.43 -10.36
N GLU A 149 -3.22 -5.61 -10.65
CA GLU A 149 -4.63 -5.85 -10.89
C GLU A 149 -5.21 -6.60 -9.67
N PRO A 150 -6.05 -5.97 -8.84
CA PRO A 150 -6.64 -6.64 -7.68
C PRO A 150 -7.41 -7.93 -8.04
N ALA A 151 -7.94 -8.01 -9.26
CA ALA A 151 -8.64 -9.20 -9.75
C ALA A 151 -7.75 -10.45 -9.89
N THR A 152 -6.42 -10.28 -10.02
CA THR A 152 -5.45 -11.38 -10.12
C THR A 152 -4.86 -11.76 -8.75
N LEU A 153 -5.25 -11.06 -7.69
CA LEU A 153 -4.74 -11.26 -6.34
C LEU A 153 -5.78 -11.94 -5.45
N ASP A 154 -5.31 -12.69 -4.46
CA ASP A 154 -6.12 -13.09 -3.31
C ASP A 154 -6.32 -11.88 -2.38
N CYS A 155 -7.17 -10.94 -2.80
CA CYS A 155 -7.37 -9.67 -2.11
C CYS A 155 -7.65 -9.83 -0.60
N PRO A 156 -8.52 -10.77 -0.14
CA PRO A 156 -8.73 -10.98 1.29
C PRO A 156 -7.44 -11.24 2.06
N LEU A 157 -6.61 -12.19 1.60
CA LEU A 157 -5.33 -12.51 2.24
C LEU A 157 -4.42 -11.28 2.36
N TRP A 158 -4.27 -10.52 1.27
CA TRP A 158 -3.39 -9.36 1.26
C TRP A 158 -3.93 -8.19 2.08
N ILE A 159 -5.24 -7.97 2.07
CA ILE A 159 -5.89 -6.96 2.91
C ILE A 159 -5.70 -7.29 4.38
N ASP A 160 -5.90 -8.55 4.79
CA ASP A 160 -5.74 -8.99 6.18
C ASP A 160 -4.30 -8.79 6.67
N ASN A 161 -3.30 -9.16 5.85
CA ASN A 161 -1.89 -8.89 6.16
C ASN A 161 -1.60 -7.39 6.29
N ILE A 162 -2.09 -6.56 5.35
CA ILE A 162 -1.88 -5.11 5.41
C ILE A 162 -2.57 -4.48 6.62
N ASP A 163 -3.78 -4.94 6.96
CA ASP A 163 -4.52 -4.50 8.15
C ASP A 163 -3.78 -4.85 9.44
N ASP A 164 -3.19 -6.04 9.51
CA ASP A 164 -2.36 -6.45 10.64
C ASP A 164 -1.09 -5.57 10.76
N PHE A 165 -0.42 -5.27 9.65
CA PHE A 165 0.75 -4.37 9.68
C PHE A 165 0.39 -2.94 10.10
N ILE A 166 -0.76 -2.43 9.66
CA ILE A 166 -1.28 -1.12 10.07
C ILE A 166 -1.65 -1.13 11.55
N TRP A 167 -2.27 -2.21 12.04
CA TRP A 167 -2.59 -2.36 13.46
C TRP A 167 -1.33 -2.36 14.32
N HIS A 168 -0.30 -3.12 13.92
CA HIS A 168 0.99 -3.16 14.61
C HIS A 168 1.68 -1.78 14.67
N ASN A 169 1.44 -0.90 13.69
CA ASN A 169 1.91 0.49 13.77
C ASN A 169 1.28 1.26 14.96
N GLN A 170 0.02 1.00 15.26
CA GLN A 170 -0.74 1.70 16.29
C GLN A 170 -0.39 1.24 17.72
N VAL A 171 0.01 -0.02 17.87
CA VAL A 171 0.29 -0.63 19.18
C VAL A 171 1.79 -0.76 19.49
N ALA A 172 2.68 -0.55 18.51
CA ALA A 172 4.11 -0.65 18.74
C ALA A 172 4.62 0.51 19.62
N ASP A 173 5.51 0.18 20.56
CA ASP A 173 6.16 1.17 21.44
C ASP A 173 6.98 2.20 20.67
N THR A 174 7.55 1.82 19.52
CA THR A 174 8.37 2.69 18.68
C THR A 174 8.18 2.37 17.20
N THR A 175 8.40 3.38 16.35
CA THR A 175 8.45 3.21 14.90
C THR A 175 9.49 2.16 14.49
N SER A 176 10.65 2.12 15.15
CA SER A 176 11.70 1.12 14.87
C SER A 176 11.26 -0.32 15.17
N ALA A 177 10.52 -0.53 16.26
CA ALA A 177 9.99 -1.86 16.60
C ALA A 177 8.97 -2.34 15.56
N TRP A 178 8.05 -1.45 15.16
CA TRP A 178 7.11 -1.72 14.08
C TRP A 178 7.81 -2.06 12.76
N PHE A 179 8.80 -1.26 12.35
CA PHE A 179 9.58 -1.53 11.15
C PHE A 179 10.29 -2.89 11.20
N GLY A 180 10.88 -3.24 12.35
CA GLY A 180 11.55 -4.52 12.54
C GLY A 180 10.60 -5.70 12.33
N TYR A 181 9.42 -5.64 12.96
CA TYR A 181 8.38 -6.67 12.83
C TYR A 181 7.85 -6.78 11.40
N VAL A 182 7.36 -5.69 10.81
CA VAL A 182 6.74 -5.73 9.48
C VAL A 182 7.76 -6.09 8.41
N SER A 183 9.00 -5.60 8.51
CA SER A 183 10.05 -5.97 7.57
C SER A 183 10.36 -7.48 7.62
N SER A 184 10.36 -8.11 8.80
CA SER A 184 10.60 -9.55 8.90
C SER A 184 9.45 -10.37 8.34
N GLU A 185 8.20 -9.92 8.52
CA GLU A 185 7.04 -10.62 7.96
C GLU A 185 6.99 -10.45 6.44
N LEU A 186 7.13 -9.23 5.93
CA LEU A 186 7.14 -8.94 4.49
C LEU A 186 8.28 -9.65 3.75
N ASP A 187 9.47 -9.75 4.36
CA ASP A 187 10.61 -10.44 3.73
C ASP A 187 10.33 -11.93 3.51
N ARG A 188 9.44 -12.55 4.29
CA ARG A 188 9.11 -13.98 4.15
C ARG A 188 8.05 -14.24 3.09
N LEU A 189 7.28 -13.23 2.72
CA LEU A 189 6.21 -13.37 1.71
C LEU A 189 6.84 -13.54 0.33
N GLY A 190 6.37 -14.55 -0.40
CA GLY A 190 6.70 -14.78 -1.81
C GLY A 190 5.78 -14.00 -2.75
N THR A 191 5.67 -14.47 -4.00
CA THR A 191 4.93 -13.84 -5.11
C THR A 191 5.53 -12.51 -5.58
N ARG A 192 5.07 -12.03 -6.74
CA ARG A 192 5.40 -10.67 -7.19
C ARG A 192 4.87 -9.65 -6.19
N PHE A 193 3.64 -9.83 -5.71
CA PHE A 193 3.01 -8.85 -4.83
C PHE A 193 3.63 -8.79 -3.43
N GLY A 194 3.96 -9.92 -2.80
CA GLY A 194 4.67 -9.91 -1.51
C GLY A 194 6.03 -9.23 -1.60
N ARG A 195 6.77 -9.49 -2.70
CA ARG A 195 8.04 -8.81 -2.97
C ARG A 195 7.87 -7.29 -3.18
N LEU A 196 6.78 -6.87 -3.84
CA LEU A 196 6.43 -5.47 -3.99
C LEU A 196 6.18 -4.82 -2.62
N LEU A 197 5.39 -5.45 -1.75
CA LEU A 197 5.14 -4.93 -0.40
C LEU A 197 6.45 -4.76 0.38
N PHE A 198 7.34 -5.75 0.33
CA PHE A 198 8.64 -5.67 0.99
C PHE A 198 9.49 -4.50 0.48
N ILE A 199 9.67 -4.38 -0.85
CA ILE A 199 10.48 -3.29 -1.44
C ILE A 199 9.85 -1.92 -1.18
N MET A 200 8.52 -1.87 -1.14
CA MET A 200 7.80 -0.65 -0.80
C MET A 200 7.99 -0.26 0.65
N PHE A 201 8.22 -1.19 1.58
CA PHE A 201 8.19 -0.92 3.01
C PHE A 201 9.44 -0.17 3.50
N GLU A 202 9.50 1.11 3.14
CA GLU A 202 10.65 1.98 3.32
C GLU A 202 10.37 3.13 4.29
N ARG A 203 11.44 3.64 4.91
CA ARG A 203 11.33 4.72 5.90
C ARG A 203 11.09 6.08 5.26
N ASP A 204 11.70 6.34 4.11
CA ASP A 204 11.64 7.62 3.40
C ASP A 204 11.43 7.39 1.90
N TYR A 205 10.54 8.17 1.28
CA TYR A 205 10.24 8.08 -0.15
C TYR A 205 10.73 9.33 -0.89
N GLY A 206 11.51 9.08 -1.94
CA GLY A 206 11.93 10.09 -2.90
C GLY A 206 10.85 10.40 -3.94
N CYS A 207 11.03 11.51 -4.67
CA CYS A 207 10.39 11.69 -5.97
C CYS A 207 11.33 12.45 -6.89
N GLN A 208 11.37 12.07 -8.16
CA GLN A 208 12.33 12.59 -9.12
C GLN A 208 12.11 14.06 -9.49
N SER A 209 10.95 14.65 -9.24
CA SER A 209 10.65 16.04 -9.60
C SER A 209 9.41 16.57 -8.88
N SER A 210 9.08 17.85 -9.08
CA SER A 210 7.84 18.51 -8.65
C SER A 210 6.53 17.88 -9.18
N ALA A 211 6.62 16.76 -9.92
CA ALA A 211 5.49 16.07 -10.54
C ALA A 211 4.76 15.06 -9.62
N CYS A 212 5.30 14.72 -8.45
CA CYS A 212 4.57 13.85 -7.53
C CYS A 212 3.55 14.63 -6.71
N ALA A 213 2.32 14.14 -6.71
CA ALA A 213 1.28 14.62 -5.83
C ALA A 213 1.50 14.09 -4.41
N ARG A 214 1.20 14.94 -3.42
CA ARG A 214 1.12 14.53 -2.02
C ARG A 214 -0.04 13.57 -1.75
N TRP A 215 -1.05 13.59 -2.62
CA TRP A 215 -2.26 12.78 -2.49
C TRP A 215 -2.41 11.87 -3.70
N ALA A 216 -2.98 10.69 -3.47
CA ALA A 216 -3.26 9.76 -4.54
C ALA A 216 -4.40 10.26 -5.42
N SER A 217 -4.09 10.54 -6.68
CA SER A 217 -5.07 10.84 -7.73
C SER A 217 -4.72 10.08 -9.01
N GLN A 218 -5.75 9.78 -9.79
CA GLN A 218 -5.63 9.18 -11.11
C GLN A 218 -4.77 10.05 -12.04
N GLY A 219 -3.89 9.40 -12.82
CA GLY A 219 -3.02 10.09 -13.78
C GLY A 219 -1.90 10.93 -13.18
N THR A 220 -1.71 10.88 -11.86
CA THR A 220 -0.60 11.54 -11.17
C THR A 220 0.16 10.54 -10.31
N TYR A 221 1.49 10.71 -10.24
CA TYR A 221 2.33 9.91 -9.37
C TYR A 221 2.13 10.33 -7.91
N PHE A 222 1.64 9.43 -7.09
CA PHE A 222 1.60 9.56 -5.64
C PHE A 222 2.98 9.25 -5.05
N ARG A 223 3.43 10.13 -4.14
CA ARG A 223 4.59 9.87 -3.29
C ARG A 223 4.12 9.63 -1.85
N PRO A 224 4.25 8.40 -1.31
CA PRO A 224 4.00 8.14 0.09
C PRO A 224 4.86 9.03 1.00
N VAL A 225 4.34 9.39 2.17
CA VAL A 225 5.14 10.11 3.17
C VAL A 225 6.09 9.15 3.88
N ASP A 226 5.57 7.96 4.19
CA ASP A 226 6.25 6.88 4.91
C ASP A 226 5.62 5.52 4.52
N ALA A 227 6.12 4.44 5.11
CA ALA A 227 5.61 3.08 4.90
C ALA A 227 4.11 2.92 5.22
N LEU A 228 3.60 3.63 6.23
CA LEU A 228 2.20 3.55 6.61
C LEU A 228 1.31 4.10 5.49
N HIS A 229 1.69 5.23 4.91
CA HIS A 229 0.95 5.84 3.79
C HIS A 229 1.03 4.99 2.51
N ALA A 230 2.12 4.26 2.30
CA ALA A 230 2.22 3.30 1.18
C ALA A 230 1.29 2.10 1.39
N LEU A 231 1.26 1.53 2.60
CA LEU A 231 0.33 0.44 2.96
C LEU A 231 -1.13 0.89 2.83
N LEU A 232 -1.48 2.07 3.33
CA LEU A 232 -2.83 2.63 3.21
C LEU A 232 -3.25 2.84 1.74
N PHE A 233 -2.33 3.32 0.90
CA PHE A 233 -2.60 3.45 -0.53
C PHE A 233 -2.97 2.10 -1.15
N ILE A 234 -2.15 1.06 -0.92
CA ILE A 234 -2.40 -0.27 -1.50
C ILE A 234 -3.72 -0.82 -0.99
N ARG A 235 -3.93 -0.78 0.33
CA ARG A 235 -5.14 -1.24 0.99
C ARG A 235 -6.40 -0.63 0.37
N ASP A 236 -6.40 0.69 0.19
CA ASP A 236 -7.53 1.41 -0.40
C ASP A 236 -7.79 1.00 -1.85
N ARG A 237 -6.75 0.65 -2.61
CA ARG A 237 -6.89 0.15 -3.99
C ARG A 237 -7.42 -1.29 -4.03
N LEU A 238 -6.90 -2.17 -3.17
CA LEU A 238 -7.38 -3.55 -3.05
C LEU A 238 -8.85 -3.59 -2.62
N LEU A 239 -9.23 -2.83 -1.58
CA LEU A 239 -10.62 -2.72 -1.11
C LEU A 239 -11.57 -2.16 -2.18
N ALA A 240 -11.08 -1.25 -3.02
CA ALA A 240 -11.86 -0.68 -4.11
C ALA A 240 -11.88 -1.54 -5.38
N GLY A 241 -11.10 -2.63 -5.45
CA GLY A 241 -10.89 -3.41 -6.67
C GLY A 241 -10.30 -2.58 -7.81
N GLN A 242 -9.51 -1.54 -7.50
CA GLN A 242 -8.98 -0.59 -8.47
C GLN A 242 -7.54 -0.93 -8.85
N PRO A 243 -7.23 -1.12 -10.14
CA PRO A 243 -5.86 -1.32 -10.57
C PRO A 243 -5.00 -0.08 -10.30
N PHE A 244 -3.73 -0.31 -10.06
CA PHE A 244 -2.75 0.75 -9.85
C PHE A 244 -1.40 0.34 -10.42
N LEU A 245 -0.57 1.35 -10.67
CA LEU A 245 0.74 1.20 -11.26
C LEU A 245 1.81 1.62 -10.27
N VAL A 246 2.91 0.88 -10.22
CA VAL A 246 4.09 1.20 -9.43
C VAL A 246 5.29 1.28 -10.37
N ARG A 247 6.12 2.32 -10.25
CA ARG A 247 7.37 2.41 -11.02
C ARG A 247 8.59 2.50 -10.09
N PHE A 248 9.69 1.90 -10.53
CA PHE A 248 10.98 1.90 -9.81
C PHE A 248 12.06 2.76 -10.47
N GLY A 249 11.88 3.14 -11.74
CA GLY A 249 12.85 3.92 -12.50
C GLY A 249 12.26 5.18 -13.13
N ASN A 250 13.13 5.92 -13.82
CA ASN A 250 12.77 7.16 -14.49
C ASN A 250 12.04 6.89 -15.81
N MET A 251 10.76 6.51 -15.69
CA MET A 251 9.90 6.27 -16.84
C MET A 251 8.63 7.09 -16.76
N ARG A 252 8.28 7.73 -17.87
CA ARG A 252 7.04 8.50 -17.99
C ARG A 252 5.96 7.60 -18.55
N VAL A 253 4.98 7.26 -17.72
CA VAL A 253 3.77 6.55 -18.14
C VAL A 253 2.62 7.56 -18.17
N VAL A 254 1.86 7.55 -19.27
CA VAL A 254 0.63 8.36 -19.39
C VAL A 254 -0.54 7.38 -19.28
N THR A 255 -1.29 7.49 -18.20
CA THR A 255 -2.41 6.60 -17.86
C THR A 255 -3.36 7.35 -16.93
N ASP A 256 -4.59 6.86 -16.79
CA ASP A 256 -5.58 7.29 -15.81
C ASP A 256 -5.59 6.40 -14.55
N LEU A 257 -4.69 5.42 -14.45
CA LEU A 257 -4.51 4.61 -13.25
C LEU A 257 -4.01 5.46 -12.08
N PHE A 258 -4.26 4.97 -10.86
CA PHE A 258 -3.51 5.44 -9.70
C PHE A 258 -2.07 4.99 -9.85
N MET A 259 -1.13 5.90 -9.64
CA MET A 259 0.29 5.59 -9.80
C MET A 259 1.03 5.88 -8.50
N MET A 260 1.95 5.00 -8.11
CA MET A 260 2.91 5.24 -7.04
C MET A 260 4.32 5.34 -7.62
N ASP A 261 5.06 6.35 -7.17
CA ASP A 261 6.46 6.52 -7.52
C ASP A 261 7.36 6.02 -6.40
N LEU A 262 8.18 5.02 -6.72
CA LEU A 262 9.23 4.48 -5.84
C LEU A 262 10.62 4.88 -6.33
N TYR A 263 10.69 5.86 -7.24
CA TYR A 263 11.96 6.41 -7.72
C TYR A 263 12.81 6.96 -6.57
N GLY A 264 14.02 6.41 -6.42
CA GLY A 264 15.00 6.79 -5.40
C GLY A 264 15.25 5.73 -4.32
N LEU A 265 14.39 4.72 -4.20
CA LEU A 265 14.61 3.61 -3.25
C LEU A 265 15.75 2.68 -3.70
N LEU A 266 15.97 2.54 -5.02
CA LEU A 266 17.04 1.69 -5.59
C LEU A 266 18.35 2.45 -5.91
N GLY A 267 18.44 3.73 -5.54
CA GLY A 267 19.61 4.55 -5.81
C GLY A 267 19.72 5.69 -4.82
N LYS A 268 20.63 5.55 -3.84
CA LYS A 268 21.07 6.54 -2.85
C LYS A 268 20.20 7.79 -2.83
N VAL A 269 19.19 7.82 -1.96
CA VAL A 269 18.51 9.06 -1.60
C VAL A 269 19.61 10.08 -1.26
N PRO A 270 19.76 11.19 -2.01
CA PRO A 270 20.70 12.23 -1.63
C PRO A 270 20.32 12.65 -0.21
N PRO A 271 21.29 12.80 0.71
CA PRO A 271 21.00 13.11 2.10
C PRO A 271 20.01 14.27 2.17
N LYS A 272 18.92 14.10 2.93
CA LYS A 272 17.97 15.16 3.25
C LYS A 272 18.82 16.39 3.59
N GLN A 273 18.84 17.39 2.70
CA GLN A 273 19.44 18.67 3.07
C GLN A 273 18.68 19.12 4.31
N PRO A 274 19.36 19.43 5.42
CA PRO A 274 18.67 19.94 6.59
C PRO A 274 17.84 21.14 6.14
N SER A 275 16.52 21.03 6.29
CA SER A 275 15.61 22.15 6.11
C SER A 275 16.05 23.20 7.13
N GLU A 276 16.78 24.23 6.69
CA GLU A 276 17.34 25.25 7.60
C GLU A 276 16.27 26.05 8.33
N GLU A 277 14.99 25.94 7.94
CA GLU A 277 13.90 26.51 8.70
C GLU A 277 12.74 25.51 8.82
N PRO A 278 12.18 25.30 10.03
CA PRO A 278 10.87 24.68 10.15
C PRO A 278 9.84 25.59 9.47
N PRO A 279 8.85 25.06 8.73
CA PRO A 279 7.78 25.87 8.18
C PRO A 279 7.05 26.59 9.32
N SER A 280 7.26 27.90 9.43
CA SER A 280 6.56 28.74 10.37
C SER A 280 5.19 29.07 9.78
N VAL A 281 4.15 28.38 10.26
CA VAL A 281 2.77 28.76 9.97
C VAL A 281 2.39 29.88 10.93
N ALA A 282 2.44 31.12 10.47
CA ALA A 282 1.91 32.27 11.21
C ALA A 282 0.37 32.23 11.15
N ILE A 283 -0.29 31.86 12.25
CA ILE A 283 -1.74 31.97 12.39
C ILE A 283 -2.05 33.40 12.86
N GLY A 284 -2.45 34.26 11.93
CA GLY A 284 -2.95 35.60 12.25
C GLY A 284 -4.38 35.54 12.77
N ILE A 285 -4.59 35.73 14.07
CA ILE A 285 -5.92 35.89 14.65
C ILE A 285 -6.35 37.35 14.50
N SER A 286 -7.18 37.63 13.51
CA SER A 286 -7.89 38.90 13.37
C SER A 286 -9.07 38.93 14.34
N THR A 287 -9.03 39.82 15.34
CA THR A 287 -10.19 40.12 16.18
C THR A 287 -11.13 41.08 15.43
N ILE A 288 -12.16 40.54 14.78
CA ILE A 288 -13.29 41.36 14.32
C ILE A 288 -14.11 41.74 15.56
N SER A 289 -13.83 42.91 16.13
CA SER A 289 -14.75 43.54 17.07
C SER A 289 -15.97 44.05 16.31
N LYS A 290 -17.05 43.28 16.33
CA LYS A 290 -18.41 43.79 16.09
C LYS A 290 -19.19 43.62 17.38
N GLY A 291 -19.18 44.67 18.20
CA GLY A 291 -20.13 44.79 19.29
C GLY A 291 -21.55 44.98 18.73
N PRO A 292 -22.59 44.49 19.42
CA PRO A 292 -23.92 45.05 19.31
C PRO A 292 -24.03 46.23 20.26
N SER A 293 -24.24 47.43 19.71
CA SER A 293 -24.75 48.58 20.44
C SER A 293 -26.24 48.37 20.69
N TYR A 294 -26.66 48.32 21.95
CA TYR A 294 -28.07 48.37 22.31
C TYR A 294 -28.37 49.80 22.76
N GLU A 295 -29.18 50.52 21.99
CA GLU A 295 -29.88 51.70 22.49
C GLU A 295 -31.06 51.23 23.34
N LEU A 296 -31.08 51.69 24.59
CA LEU A 296 -32.20 51.55 25.52
C LEU A 296 -33.19 52.68 25.22
N ASP A 297 -34.36 52.33 24.69
CA ASP A 297 -35.54 53.19 24.75
C ASP A 297 -36.57 52.57 25.69
N ASP A 298 -36.92 53.34 26.72
CA ASP A 298 -38.01 53.09 27.65
C ASP A 298 -39.36 53.23 26.93
N MET A 299 -40.24 52.22 27.04
CA MET A 299 -41.68 52.45 27.25
C MET A 299 -42.34 51.24 27.93
N ALA A 300 -43.06 51.53 29.00
CA ALA A 300 -43.94 50.62 29.72
C ALA A 300 -45.18 50.23 28.89
N VAL A 301 -45.74 49.03 29.16
CA VAL A 301 -47.17 48.75 29.50
C VAL A 301 -47.59 47.28 29.19
N SER A 302 -48.19 46.66 30.23
CA SER A 302 -49.26 45.63 30.24
C SER A 302 -49.03 44.14 29.87
N ARG A 303 -48.98 43.34 30.96
CA ARG A 303 -49.74 42.11 31.32
C ARG A 303 -50.09 41.00 30.30
N ARG A 304 -49.64 39.80 30.74
CA ARG A 304 -50.23 38.44 30.69
C ARG A 304 -50.34 37.70 29.34
N LYS A 305 -49.47 36.70 29.16
CA LYS A 305 -49.86 35.27 29.04
C LYS A 305 -48.64 34.37 29.24
N THR A 306 -48.91 33.21 29.85
CA THR A 306 -48.03 32.07 30.18
C THR A 306 -46.93 31.76 29.16
N LYS A 307 -45.66 31.86 29.57
CA LYS A 307 -44.54 31.20 28.91
C LYS A 307 -43.92 30.19 29.87
N ARG A 308 -44.02 28.90 29.53
CA ARG A 308 -43.12 27.87 30.06
C ARG A 308 -41.69 28.33 29.73
N SER A 309 -40.87 28.57 30.74
CA SER A 309 -39.45 28.86 30.53
C SER A 309 -38.76 27.59 30.04
N THR A 310 -38.42 27.53 28.76
CA THR A 310 -37.41 26.62 28.25
C THR A 310 -36.09 27.02 28.89
N ALA A 311 -35.60 26.22 29.84
CA ALA A 311 -34.26 26.39 30.39
C ALA A 311 -33.27 26.00 29.29
N GLN A 312 -32.64 26.99 28.65
CA GLN A 312 -31.50 26.75 27.77
C GLN A 312 -30.26 26.53 28.64
N GLN A 313 -29.88 25.27 28.83
CA GLN A 313 -28.60 24.93 29.44
C GLN A 313 -27.56 24.83 28.31
N ARG A 314 -26.66 25.81 28.23
CA ARG A 314 -25.51 25.75 27.30
C ARG A 314 -24.40 24.96 27.98
N GLN A 315 -24.02 23.83 27.38
CA GLN A 315 -22.80 23.12 27.74
C GLN A 315 -21.79 23.25 26.60
N TRP A 316 -20.58 23.63 26.96
CA TRP A 316 -19.44 23.71 26.06
C TRP A 316 -18.66 22.40 26.16
N GLY A 317 -18.52 21.73 25.02
CA GLY A 317 -17.65 20.56 24.87
C GLY A 317 -16.36 20.98 24.17
N ARG A 318 -15.23 20.46 24.64
CA ARG A 318 -13.92 20.64 23.99
C ARG A 318 -13.39 19.27 23.59
N LEU A 319 -13.17 19.06 22.29
CA LEU A 319 -12.39 17.92 21.80
C LEU A 319 -11.06 18.43 21.27
N SER A 320 -9.97 17.94 21.86
CA SER A 320 -8.61 18.22 21.44
C SER A 320 -8.04 16.97 20.79
N TRP A 321 -7.50 17.12 19.58
CA TRP A 321 -6.78 16.05 18.86
C TRP A 321 -5.35 16.53 18.62
N ALA A 322 -4.39 15.65 18.85
CA ALA A 322 -3.02 15.87 18.38
C ALA A 322 -2.92 15.26 16.97
N ALA A 323 -2.71 16.08 15.95
CA ALA A 323 -2.20 15.56 14.69
C ALA A 323 -0.68 15.38 14.82
N MET A 324 -0.14 14.30 14.28
CA MET A 324 1.32 14.15 14.13
C MET A 324 1.85 15.34 13.32
N ASP A 325 3.05 15.82 13.68
CA ASP A 325 3.72 17.07 13.26
C ASP A 325 3.39 18.35 14.07
N GLY A 326 3.01 18.23 15.35
CA GLY A 326 3.02 19.37 16.29
C GLY A 326 1.90 20.39 16.10
N VAL A 327 0.91 20.10 15.25
CA VAL A 327 -0.29 20.92 15.08
C VAL A 327 -1.42 20.32 15.92
N SER A 328 -1.83 21.05 16.96
CA SER A 328 -3.04 20.75 17.75
C SER A 328 -4.25 21.35 17.03
N ILE A 329 -5.23 20.51 16.70
CA ILE A 329 -6.54 20.97 16.22
C ILE A 329 -7.51 20.82 17.40
N THR A 330 -7.99 21.95 17.90
CA THR A 330 -9.04 22.00 18.92
C THR A 330 -10.36 22.34 18.24
N LEU A 331 -11.34 21.44 18.34
CA LEU A 331 -12.72 21.69 17.91
C LEU A 331 -13.55 22.02 19.16
N GLU A 332 -14.02 23.26 19.24
CA GLU A 332 -15.00 23.69 20.23
C GLU A 332 -16.39 23.69 19.59
N PHE A 333 -17.35 23.06 20.24
CA PHE A 333 -18.74 23.08 19.79
C PHE A 333 -19.67 23.44 20.95
N ALA A 334 -20.69 24.24 20.62
CA ALA A 334 -21.79 24.53 21.50
C ALA A 334 -22.93 23.56 21.17
N SER A 335 -23.36 22.79 22.15
CA SER A 335 -24.60 22.01 22.00
C SER A 335 -25.75 22.74 22.69
N HIS A 336 -26.89 22.79 22.02
CA HIS A 336 -28.13 23.32 22.58
C HIS A 336 -29.07 22.13 22.82
N ALA A 337 -29.51 21.94 24.06
CA ALA A 337 -30.64 21.06 24.32
C ALA A 337 -31.93 21.88 24.11
N VAL A 338 -32.73 21.49 23.11
CA VAL A 338 -34.07 22.06 22.90
C VAL A 338 -35.08 21.08 23.47
N CYS A 339 -35.69 21.46 24.59
CA CYS A 339 -36.69 20.64 25.26
C CYS A 339 -38.10 21.15 24.94
N HIS A 340 -38.92 20.28 24.34
CA HIS A 340 -40.35 20.50 24.16
C HIS A 340 -41.12 19.55 25.08
N GLY A 341 -41.62 20.07 26.20
CA GLY A 341 -42.31 19.25 27.21
C GLY A 341 -41.35 18.35 27.99
N ARG A 342 -41.65 17.04 28.07
CA ARG A 342 -40.77 16.04 28.74
C ARG A 342 -39.72 15.42 27.82
N ALA A 343 -39.70 15.78 26.54
CA ALA A 343 -38.73 15.28 25.57
C ALA A 343 -37.68 16.36 25.31
N CYS A 344 -36.40 15.99 25.42
CA CYS A 344 -35.27 16.84 25.06
C CYS A 344 -34.57 16.23 23.84
N GLY A 345 -34.44 17.02 22.78
CA GLY A 345 -33.58 16.72 21.64
C GLY A 345 -32.27 17.49 21.78
N GLN A 346 -31.15 16.85 21.42
CA GLN A 346 -29.86 17.52 21.34
C GLN A 346 -29.71 18.09 19.93
N GLU A 347 -29.67 19.42 19.83
CA GLU A 347 -29.42 20.13 18.58
C GLU A 347 -27.99 20.65 18.60
N THR A 348 -27.11 20.01 17.82
CA THR A 348 -25.72 20.44 17.66
C THR A 348 -25.66 21.39 16.48
N VAL A 349 -25.58 22.69 16.76
CA VAL A 349 -25.42 23.71 15.72
C VAL A 349 -23.94 23.91 15.46
N LEU A 350 -23.46 23.46 14.29
CA LEU A 350 -22.11 23.76 13.80
C LEU A 350 -22.12 25.16 13.18
N GLY A 351 -21.72 26.18 13.95
CA GLY A 351 -21.47 27.51 13.43
C GLY A 351 -20.17 27.52 12.62
N ASN A 352 -20.27 27.45 11.29
CA ASN A 352 -19.09 27.53 10.42
C ASN A 352 -18.63 28.98 10.28
N HIS A 353 -17.58 29.34 11.02
CA HIS A 353 -16.75 30.51 10.72
C HIS A 353 -15.32 30.06 10.41
N PHE A 354 -15.15 29.36 9.29
CA PHE A 354 -13.84 29.08 8.71
C PHE A 354 -13.93 29.17 7.19
N ALA A 355 -13.09 30.00 6.59
CA ALA A 355 -12.84 30.01 5.16
C ALA A 355 -11.53 29.25 4.91
N PHE A 356 -11.62 27.98 4.53
CA PHE A 356 -10.55 27.23 3.86
C PHE A 356 -11.17 26.20 2.91
N GLU A 357 -10.61 26.13 1.72
CA GLU A 357 -11.01 25.23 0.63
C GLU A 357 -10.61 23.78 0.95
N THR A 358 -11.59 22.89 0.80
CA THR A 358 -11.52 21.42 0.71
C THR A 358 -11.38 20.63 2.01
N TRP A 359 -12.52 20.07 2.45
CA TRP A 359 -12.59 18.95 3.39
C TRP A 359 -12.88 17.64 2.65
N ASN A 360 -12.25 16.56 3.12
CA ASN A 360 -12.59 15.18 2.80
C ASN A 360 -13.83 14.75 3.61
N VAL A 361 -15.00 14.78 2.98
CA VAL A 361 -16.32 14.41 3.54
C VAL A 361 -16.33 13.01 4.17
N ARG A 362 -15.41 12.12 3.76
CA ARG A 362 -15.30 10.73 4.23
C ARG A 362 -14.85 10.63 5.70
N GLY A 363 -14.01 11.55 6.17
CA GLY A 363 -13.56 11.59 7.57
C GLY A 363 -14.69 11.97 8.55
N ILE A 364 -15.56 12.90 8.14
CA ILE A 364 -16.71 13.35 8.94
C ILE A 364 -17.76 12.23 9.05
N ILE A 365 -18.02 11.51 7.96
CA ILE A 365 -18.97 10.39 7.94
C ILE A 365 -18.49 9.26 8.86
N ASN A 366 -17.19 8.95 8.88
CA ASN A 366 -16.65 7.89 9.73
C ASN A 366 -16.66 8.28 11.22
N ALA A 367 -16.41 9.55 11.57
CA ALA A 367 -16.55 10.04 12.94
C ALA A 367 -18.01 9.99 13.43
N HIS A 368 -18.99 10.35 12.59
CA HIS A 368 -20.41 10.25 12.95
C HIS A 368 -20.87 8.79 13.11
N ARG A 369 -20.34 7.85 12.32
CA ARG A 369 -20.62 6.41 12.43
C ARG A 369 -20.14 5.83 13.76
N LEU A 370 -18.92 6.19 14.19
CA LEU A 370 -18.35 5.80 15.48
C LEU A 370 -19.15 6.37 16.67
N MET A 371 -19.65 7.60 16.56
CA MET A 371 -20.40 8.24 17.64
C MET A 371 -21.85 7.77 17.80
N THR A 372 -22.48 7.22 16.77
CA THR A 372 -23.93 6.92 16.79
C THR A 372 -24.30 5.44 16.84
N GLY A 373 -23.31 4.53 16.75
CA GLY A 373 -23.50 3.10 17.03
C GLY A 373 -24.52 2.36 16.16
N ARG A 374 -24.95 2.92 15.02
CA ARG A 374 -25.93 2.28 14.13
C ARG A 374 -25.25 1.61 12.94
N SER A 375 -25.35 0.28 12.87
CA SER A 375 -25.13 -0.51 11.66
C SER A 375 -26.42 -0.53 10.84
N ASN A 376 -26.35 -0.22 9.53
CA ASN A 376 -27.32 -0.68 8.54
C ASN A 376 -26.77 -0.55 7.10
N ALA A 377 -27.26 -1.47 6.26
CA ALA A 377 -26.85 -1.91 4.93
C ALA A 377 -26.19 -0.90 3.96
N ILE A 378 -25.20 -1.42 3.23
CA ILE A 378 -24.53 -0.77 2.09
C ILE A 378 -25.53 -0.62 0.94
N LEU A 379 -25.90 0.62 0.60
CA LEU A 379 -26.41 0.95 -0.73
C LEU A 379 -25.23 1.48 -1.56
N GLY A 380 -25.09 0.97 -2.78
CA GLY A 380 -24.04 1.30 -3.74
C GLY A 380 -24.02 2.76 -4.20
N PRO A 381 -23.26 3.11 -5.26
CA PRO A 381 -22.86 4.48 -5.57
C PRO A 381 -24.05 5.31 -6.06
N GLY A 382 -24.69 6.04 -5.13
CA GLY A 382 -25.75 7.01 -5.44
C GLY A 382 -25.20 8.44 -5.45
N LYS A 383 -25.44 9.16 -6.55
CA LYS A 383 -25.40 10.64 -6.58
C LYS A 383 -26.29 11.19 -5.47
N LEU A 384 -25.77 12.12 -4.67
CA LEU A 384 -26.59 12.98 -3.82
C LEU A 384 -27.39 13.93 -4.71
N VAL A 385 -28.66 13.62 -4.92
CA VAL A 385 -29.66 14.58 -5.41
C VAL A 385 -30.18 15.33 -4.18
N GLY A 386 -29.73 16.57 -4.00
CA GLY A 386 -30.31 17.45 -2.99
C GLY A 386 -31.73 17.84 -3.39
N ARG A 387 -32.73 17.50 -2.58
CA ARG A 387 -34.05 18.12 -2.67
C ARG A 387 -34.04 19.40 -1.84
N TYR A 388 -34.24 20.52 -2.53
CA TYR A 388 -34.56 21.81 -1.94
C TYR A 388 -35.99 21.73 -1.41
N TYR A 389 -36.20 21.98 -0.12
CA TYR A 389 -37.52 22.32 0.41
C TYR A 389 -37.46 23.78 0.85
N GLU A 390 -38.10 24.63 0.08
CA GLU A 390 -38.40 26.00 0.49
C GLU A 390 -39.57 25.90 1.48
N VAL A 391 -39.34 26.31 2.72
CA VAL A 391 -40.42 26.47 3.71
C VAL A 391 -40.70 27.95 3.78
N GLU A 392 -41.72 28.41 3.04
CA GLU A 392 -42.37 29.68 3.33
C GLU A 392 -43.10 29.57 4.67
N VAL A 393 -42.79 30.45 5.61
CA VAL A 393 -43.70 30.78 6.69
C VAL A 393 -44.13 32.21 6.47
N GLY A 394 -45.36 32.37 5.96
CA GLY A 394 -46.05 33.64 5.76
C GLY A 394 -46.22 34.43 7.07
N GLY A 395 -46.42 35.74 6.90
CA GLY A 395 -46.54 36.73 7.99
C GLY A 395 -47.79 36.62 8.85
#